data_AF-A0A3M1W8Q1-F1
#
_entry.id   AF-A0A3M1W8Q1-F1
#
_cell.length_a   1.000
_cell.length_b   1.000
_cell.length_c   1.000
_cell.angle_alpha   90.00
_cell.angle_beta   90.00
_cell.angle_gamma   90.00
#
_symmetry.space_group_name_H-M   'P 1'
#
loop_
_entity.id
_entity.type
_entity.pdbx_description
1 polymer ?
#
loop_
_entity_poly.entity_id
_entity_poly.type
_entity_poly.pdbx_seq_one_letter_code
_entity_poly.pdbx_strand_id
1 'polypeptide(L)'
;RQSIPPTPGQPEKQPMLIPVRMGLIGPEGEALPVNAEGAAETVLRLTEAEQHFVFEGLPAQPLPSLLRGFSAPVRLEYPWTDEQLAFLMAHDSDDFNRWDAGQRLCERVLLAGVSALQAGRTEPFPDILRTAFARVLADRARDPAFVAEALSLPGEALLAERMEVVDVDGIHQVRQALKRHLALALEADWLAAWEENRDTRPDDLEAPALGRRRLLNLSLDYLVETGAEAHRQRALAQYREARNMTECMGALRALNAFPSKERSEALEDFGQTWKDDPLVMDKWFTLQAIAPFPETLDRVLSLMQHPHFSIRNPNRVRALIGAFVQSNPVGFHRSDGLGYRLLGDVVLELDRLNP
;
A
#
# COMPACT_ATOMS: atom_id res chain seq x y z
N ARG A 1 -2.55 25.46 -14.36
CA ARG A 1 -4.00 25.59 -14.66
C ARG A 1 -4.79 24.87 -13.57
N GLN A 2 -6.02 25.29 -13.28
CA GLN A 2 -6.95 24.58 -12.40
C GLN A 2 -8.32 24.44 -13.05
N SER A 3 -9.02 23.36 -12.73
CA SER A 3 -10.41 23.15 -13.11
C SER A 3 -11.11 22.29 -12.05
N ILE A 4 -12.42 22.43 -11.93
CA ILE A 4 -13.23 21.67 -10.96
C ILE A 4 -14.43 21.10 -11.74
N PRO A 5 -14.60 19.77 -11.82
CA PRO A 5 -15.77 19.16 -12.46
C PRO A 5 -17.08 19.57 -11.77
N PRO A 6 -18.21 19.59 -12.51
CA PRO A 6 -19.53 19.81 -11.92
C PRO A 6 -19.86 18.72 -10.89
N THR A 7 -20.64 19.08 -9.86
CA THR A 7 -21.14 18.13 -8.85
C THR A 7 -22.67 18.19 -8.78
N PRO A 8 -23.37 17.14 -8.31
CA PRO A 8 -24.81 17.20 -8.08
C PRO A 8 -25.18 18.43 -7.25
N GLY A 9 -26.10 19.26 -7.76
CA GLY A 9 -26.51 20.51 -7.12
C GLY A 9 -25.61 21.74 -7.36
N GLN A 10 -24.47 21.61 -8.06
CA GLN A 10 -23.59 22.73 -8.39
C GLN A 10 -22.89 22.52 -9.76
N PRO A 11 -23.53 22.91 -10.87
CA PRO A 11 -22.99 22.71 -12.22
C PRO A 11 -21.85 23.69 -12.57
N GLU A 12 -21.88 24.90 -12.03
CA GLU A 12 -20.85 25.91 -12.27
C GLU A 12 -19.84 25.93 -11.13
N LYS A 13 -18.54 25.97 -11.47
CA LYS A 13 -17.43 26.03 -10.52
C LYS A 13 -16.52 27.20 -10.86
N GLN A 14 -16.09 27.93 -9.85
CA GLN A 14 -15.13 29.03 -9.98
C GLN A 14 -13.73 28.56 -9.56
N PRO A 15 -12.65 29.18 -10.08
CA PRO A 15 -11.29 28.96 -9.57
C PRO A 15 -11.21 29.19 -8.06
N MET A 16 -10.40 28.40 -7.38
CA MET A 16 -10.12 28.51 -5.95
C MET A 16 -8.72 29.07 -5.71
N LEU A 17 -8.46 29.57 -4.50
CA LEU A 17 -7.10 29.82 -4.03
C LEU A 17 -6.46 28.47 -3.65
N ILE A 18 -5.52 28.02 -4.48
CA ILE A 18 -4.78 26.78 -4.30
C ILE A 18 -3.33 27.14 -3.92
N PRO A 19 -2.90 26.91 -2.67
CA PRO A 19 -1.48 27.02 -2.32
C PRO A 19 -0.72 25.81 -2.88
N VAL A 20 0.18 26.06 -3.84
CA VAL A 20 1.05 25.03 -4.42
C VAL A 20 2.45 25.21 -3.84
N ARG A 21 2.74 24.46 -2.79
CA ARG A 21 4.09 24.36 -2.23
C ARG A 21 4.98 23.56 -3.18
N MET A 22 6.19 24.04 -3.46
CA MET A 22 7.08 23.39 -4.43
C MET A 22 8.56 23.68 -4.18
N GLY A 23 9.40 22.77 -4.67
CA GLY A 23 10.86 22.94 -4.76
C GLY A 23 11.36 22.56 -6.16
N LEU A 24 12.57 22.98 -6.50
CA LEU A 24 13.26 22.60 -7.73
C LEU A 24 14.43 21.68 -7.39
N ILE A 25 14.50 20.51 -8.02
CA ILE A 25 15.57 19.55 -7.79
C ILE A 25 16.56 19.61 -8.96
N GLY A 26 17.85 19.75 -8.65
CA GLY A 26 18.92 19.74 -9.62
C GLY A 26 19.29 18.34 -10.09
N PRO A 27 20.20 18.23 -11.08
CA PRO A 27 20.56 16.97 -11.72
C PRO A 27 21.22 15.96 -10.77
N GLU A 28 21.83 16.40 -9.67
CA GLU A 28 22.47 15.55 -8.68
C GLU A 28 21.60 15.33 -7.42
N GLY A 29 20.34 15.77 -7.46
CA GLY A 29 19.38 15.62 -6.36
C GLY A 29 19.41 16.77 -5.34
N GLU A 30 20.24 17.78 -5.57
CA GLU A 30 20.33 18.96 -4.73
C GLU A 30 19.10 19.86 -4.89
N ALA A 31 18.66 20.50 -3.79
CA ALA A 31 17.61 21.50 -3.88
C ALA A 31 18.16 22.80 -4.48
N LEU A 32 17.54 23.27 -5.56
CA LEU A 32 17.88 24.52 -6.22
C LEU A 32 17.11 25.70 -5.61
N PRO A 33 17.71 26.91 -5.56
CA PRO A 33 17.05 28.08 -5.00
C PRO A 33 15.86 28.51 -5.88
N VAL A 34 14.74 28.84 -5.23
CA VAL A 34 13.50 29.29 -5.87
C VAL A 34 13.26 30.80 -5.74
N ASN A 35 14.18 31.52 -5.09
CA ASN A 35 14.19 32.98 -4.98
C ASN A 35 15.61 33.53 -4.79
N ALA A 36 15.76 34.86 -4.78
CA ALA A 36 17.04 35.55 -4.63
C ALA A 36 17.67 35.36 -3.24
N GLU A 37 16.85 35.06 -2.23
CA GLU A 37 17.29 34.76 -0.87
C GLU A 37 17.87 33.35 -0.71
N GLY A 38 17.80 32.52 -1.77
CA GLY A 38 18.34 31.17 -1.76
C GLY A 38 17.45 30.13 -1.08
N ALA A 39 16.16 30.42 -0.89
CA ALA A 39 15.22 29.44 -0.34
C ALA A 39 15.08 28.24 -1.27
N ALA A 40 15.06 27.02 -0.73
CA ALA A 40 14.89 25.78 -1.48
C ALA A 40 13.42 25.44 -1.80
N GLU A 41 12.48 26.17 -1.20
CA GLU A 41 11.04 25.91 -1.29
C GLU A 41 10.25 27.22 -1.28
N THR A 42 9.12 27.24 -1.99
CA THR A 42 8.18 28.37 -2.01
C THR A 42 6.73 27.87 -2.10
N VAL A 43 5.77 28.76 -1.84
CA VAL A 43 4.34 28.51 -2.02
C VAL A 43 3.79 29.43 -3.10
N LEU A 44 3.45 28.84 -4.24
CA LEU A 44 2.78 29.54 -5.33
C LEU A 44 1.29 29.67 -5.01
N ARG A 45 0.75 30.87 -5.16
CA ARG A 45 -0.68 31.14 -4.93
C ARG A 45 -1.42 31.07 -6.26
N LEU A 46 -1.92 29.88 -6.60
CA LEU A 46 -2.73 29.69 -7.80
C LEU A 46 -4.18 30.14 -7.51
N THR A 47 -4.55 31.33 -7.96
CA THR A 47 -5.86 31.97 -7.74
C THR A 47 -6.73 32.03 -8.99
N GLU A 48 -6.12 31.97 -10.18
CA GLU A 48 -6.86 32.06 -11.45
C GLU A 48 -6.92 30.68 -12.12
N ALA A 49 -7.76 30.55 -13.15
CA ALA A 49 -7.87 29.31 -13.94
C ALA A 49 -6.52 28.92 -14.58
N GLU A 50 -5.73 29.89 -14.97
CA GLU A 50 -4.39 29.72 -15.55
C GLU A 50 -3.49 30.86 -15.08
N GLN A 51 -2.31 30.53 -14.57
CA GLN A 51 -1.28 31.50 -14.16
C GLN A 51 0.09 30.96 -14.50
N HIS A 52 1.03 31.87 -14.75
CA HIS A 52 2.43 31.58 -15.00
C HIS A 52 3.30 32.10 -13.87
N PHE A 53 4.22 31.27 -13.40
CA PHE A 53 5.24 31.62 -12.42
C PHE A 53 6.60 31.42 -13.07
N VAL A 54 7.46 32.44 -13.00
CA VAL A 54 8.78 32.43 -13.66
C VAL A 54 9.87 32.42 -12.60
N PHE A 55 10.79 31.46 -12.73
CA PHE A 55 11.99 31.35 -11.91
C PHE A 55 13.20 31.63 -12.80
N GLU A 56 14.03 32.59 -12.40
CA GLU A 56 15.20 33.03 -13.17
C GLU A 56 16.50 32.64 -12.46
N GLY A 57 17.61 32.61 -13.19
CA GLY A 57 18.94 32.38 -12.62
C GLY A 57 19.21 30.92 -12.19
N LEU A 58 18.47 29.95 -12.72
CA LEU A 58 18.68 28.54 -12.40
C LEU A 58 19.99 28.02 -13.03
N PRO A 59 20.85 27.32 -12.27
CA PRO A 59 22.16 26.89 -12.74
C PRO A 59 22.10 25.70 -13.72
N ALA A 60 20.99 24.96 -13.72
CA ALA A 60 20.72 23.80 -14.58
C ALA A 60 19.21 23.64 -14.80
N GLN A 61 18.81 22.76 -15.72
CA GLN A 61 17.41 22.41 -15.91
C GLN A 61 16.88 21.67 -14.66
N PRO A 62 15.88 22.21 -13.94
CA PRO A 62 15.37 21.57 -12.74
C PRO A 62 14.34 20.49 -13.06
N LEU A 63 14.19 19.53 -12.15
CA LEU A 63 13.01 18.68 -12.04
C LEU A 63 12.10 19.25 -10.94
N PRO A 64 10.86 19.67 -11.25
CA PRO A 64 9.98 20.24 -10.23
C PRO A 64 9.42 19.19 -9.27
N SER A 65 9.54 19.48 -7.98
CA SER A 65 8.88 18.81 -6.87
C SER A 65 7.63 19.61 -6.49
N LEU A 66 6.47 19.23 -7.03
CA LEU A 66 5.23 19.99 -6.98
C LEU A 66 4.29 19.50 -5.86
N LEU A 67 3.46 20.40 -5.33
CA LEU A 67 2.45 20.08 -4.30
C LEU A 67 3.03 19.40 -3.05
N ARG A 68 4.25 19.79 -2.65
CA ARG A 68 4.96 19.27 -1.47
C ARG A 68 4.09 19.24 -0.22
N GLY A 69 4.26 18.20 0.59
CA GLY A 69 3.46 17.96 1.80
C GLY A 69 1.94 17.98 1.55
N PHE A 70 1.49 17.63 0.34
CA PHE A 70 0.09 17.70 -0.09
C PHE A 70 -0.56 19.07 0.18
N SER A 71 0.16 20.15 -0.15
CA SER A 71 -0.21 21.54 0.19
C SER A 71 -1.64 21.98 -0.18
N ALA A 72 -2.31 21.29 -1.12
CA ALA A 72 -3.73 21.45 -1.38
C ALA A 72 -4.38 20.11 -1.78
N PRO A 73 -5.66 19.88 -1.44
CA PRO A 73 -6.38 18.65 -1.76
C PRO A 73 -6.87 18.63 -3.21
N VAL A 74 -5.94 18.58 -4.16
CA VAL A 74 -6.20 18.64 -5.60
C VAL A 74 -5.62 17.42 -6.33
N ARG A 75 -6.18 17.08 -7.48
CA ARG A 75 -5.57 16.13 -8.42
C ARG A 75 -4.52 16.86 -9.23
N LEU A 76 -3.25 16.47 -9.07
CA LEU A 76 -2.13 17.04 -9.79
C LEU A 76 -1.87 16.30 -11.09
N GLU A 77 -1.99 17.02 -12.21
CA GLU A 77 -1.67 16.56 -13.55
C GLU A 77 -0.36 17.21 -14.00
N TYR A 78 0.70 16.40 -14.09
CA TYR A 78 1.98 16.79 -14.67
C TYR A 78 2.59 15.59 -15.40
N PRO A 79 3.15 15.78 -16.61
CA PRO A 79 3.62 14.69 -17.47
C PRO A 79 5.03 14.23 -17.09
N TRP A 80 5.25 13.81 -15.83
CA TRP A 80 6.54 13.22 -15.45
C TRP A 80 6.83 11.97 -16.27
N THR A 81 8.08 11.75 -16.67
CA THR A 81 8.53 10.45 -17.19
C THR A 81 8.79 9.48 -16.04
N ASP A 82 8.92 8.19 -16.35
CA ASP A 82 9.21 7.17 -15.34
C ASP A 82 10.60 7.38 -14.72
N GLU A 83 11.57 7.86 -15.52
CA GLU A 83 12.89 8.25 -15.05
C GLU A 83 12.84 9.42 -14.07
N GLN A 84 11.98 10.40 -14.34
CA GLN A 84 11.76 11.54 -13.46
C GLN A 84 11.10 11.12 -12.14
N LEU A 85 10.11 10.24 -12.17
CA LEU A 85 9.48 9.71 -10.95
C LEU A 85 10.47 8.88 -10.12
N ALA A 86 11.26 8.01 -10.77
CA ALA A 86 12.29 7.24 -10.08
C ALA A 86 13.38 8.14 -9.48
N PHE A 87 13.75 9.21 -10.18
CA PHE A 87 14.69 10.21 -9.69
C PHE A 87 14.13 10.92 -8.44
N LEU A 88 12.87 11.39 -8.47
CA LEU A 88 12.23 12.03 -7.32
C LEU A 88 12.11 11.08 -6.12
N MET A 89 11.71 9.83 -6.33
CA MET A 89 11.65 8.80 -5.28
C MET A 89 13.01 8.61 -4.58
N ALA A 90 14.11 8.66 -5.33
CA ALA A 90 15.46 8.49 -4.80
C ALA A 90 16.00 9.75 -4.13
N HIS A 91 15.72 10.94 -4.69
CA HIS A 91 16.50 12.14 -4.42
C HIS A 91 15.73 13.35 -3.91
N ASP A 92 14.41 13.39 -4.04
CA ASP A 92 13.64 14.55 -3.57
C ASP A 92 13.88 14.76 -2.06
N SER A 93 13.95 16.04 -1.67
CA SER A 93 14.14 16.47 -0.29
C SER A 93 12.83 16.51 0.51
N ASP A 94 11.67 16.52 -0.16
CA ASP A 94 10.37 16.39 0.47
C ASP A 94 9.95 14.92 0.57
N ASP A 95 9.87 14.39 1.80
CA ASP A 95 9.53 12.98 2.03
C ASP A 95 8.17 12.59 1.45
N PHE A 96 7.18 13.49 1.49
CA PHE A 96 5.88 13.23 0.88
C PHE A 96 6.00 13.04 -0.64
N ASN A 97 6.72 13.90 -1.35
CA ASN A 97 6.90 13.79 -2.80
C ASN A 97 7.80 12.62 -3.21
N ARG A 98 8.78 12.22 -2.38
CA ARG A 98 9.51 10.96 -2.62
C ARG A 98 8.56 9.77 -2.63
N TRP A 99 7.69 9.71 -1.61
CA TRP A 99 6.66 8.68 -1.51
C TRP A 99 5.68 8.75 -2.69
N ASP A 100 5.11 9.93 -2.99
CA ASP A 100 4.13 10.10 -4.08
C ASP A 100 4.73 9.73 -5.44
N ALA A 101 5.98 10.10 -5.69
CA ALA A 101 6.69 9.72 -6.92
C ALA A 101 6.87 8.19 -7.03
N GLY A 102 7.23 7.53 -5.92
CA GLY A 102 7.31 6.08 -5.85
C GLY A 102 5.95 5.39 -6.08
N GLN A 103 4.89 5.90 -5.47
CA GLN A 103 3.52 5.41 -5.65
C GLN A 103 3.06 5.55 -7.10
N ARG A 104 3.26 6.72 -7.72
CA ARG A 104 2.92 6.96 -9.14
C ARG A 104 3.70 6.06 -10.07
N LEU A 105 4.99 5.85 -9.82
CA LEU A 105 5.80 4.96 -10.64
C LEU A 105 5.30 3.52 -10.52
N CYS A 106 5.04 3.03 -9.29
CA CYS A 106 4.47 1.71 -9.07
C CYS A 106 3.10 1.56 -9.76
N GLU A 107 2.22 2.56 -9.63
CA GLU A 107 0.90 2.57 -10.25
C GLU A 107 1.02 2.43 -11.78
N ARG A 108 1.90 3.20 -12.42
CA ARG A 108 2.14 3.11 -13.88
C ARG A 108 2.64 1.74 -14.30
N VAL A 109 3.63 1.20 -13.59
CA VAL A 109 4.19 -0.13 -13.88
C VAL A 109 3.14 -1.22 -13.73
N LEU A 110 2.31 -1.15 -12.68
CA LEU A 110 1.24 -2.12 -12.44
C LEU A 110 0.16 -2.04 -13.52
N LEU A 111 -0.33 -0.84 -13.85
CA LEU A 111 -1.37 -0.66 -14.90
C LEU A 111 -0.86 -1.05 -16.30
N ALA A 112 0.40 -0.77 -16.61
CA ALA A 112 1.04 -1.24 -17.84
C ALA A 112 1.13 -2.77 -17.87
N GLY A 113 1.50 -3.39 -16.74
CA GLY A 113 1.51 -4.84 -16.60
C GLY A 113 0.14 -5.49 -16.77
N VAL A 114 -0.92 -4.88 -16.22
CA VAL A 114 -2.32 -5.35 -16.42
C VAL A 114 -2.70 -5.26 -17.90
N SER A 115 -2.40 -4.13 -18.54
CA SER A 115 -2.66 -3.94 -19.97
C SER A 115 -1.91 -4.95 -20.85
N ALA A 116 -0.65 -5.26 -20.50
CA ALA A 116 0.15 -6.27 -21.19
C ALA A 116 -0.44 -7.68 -21.01
N LEU A 117 -0.84 -8.04 -19.78
CA LEU A 117 -1.47 -9.31 -19.47
C LEU A 117 -2.77 -9.51 -20.25
N GLN A 118 -3.63 -8.49 -20.32
CA GLN A 118 -4.87 -8.50 -21.10
C GLN A 118 -4.62 -8.68 -22.61
N ALA A 119 -3.50 -8.15 -23.10
CA ALA A 119 -3.05 -8.34 -24.48
C ALA A 119 -2.35 -9.69 -24.72
N GLY A 120 -2.29 -10.58 -23.73
CA GLY A 120 -1.60 -11.87 -23.81
C GLY A 120 -0.07 -11.73 -23.90
N ARG A 121 0.49 -10.60 -23.46
CA ARG A 121 1.93 -10.34 -23.44
C ARG A 121 2.49 -10.54 -22.04
N THR A 122 3.76 -10.92 -21.99
CA THR A 122 4.55 -10.93 -20.75
C THR A 122 5.71 -9.99 -20.95
N GLU A 123 5.69 -8.88 -20.24
CA GLU A 123 6.74 -7.85 -20.29
C GLU A 123 7.50 -7.86 -18.97
N PRO A 124 8.84 -7.73 -19.00
CA PRO A 124 9.62 -7.63 -17.78
C PRO A 124 9.28 -6.32 -17.05
N PHE A 125 9.28 -6.36 -15.72
CA PHE A 125 9.21 -5.13 -14.93
C PHE A 125 10.44 -4.26 -15.18
N PRO A 126 10.29 -2.92 -15.20
CA PRO A 126 11.39 -2.05 -15.55
C PRO A 126 12.44 -2.00 -14.42
N ASP A 127 13.71 -2.19 -14.78
CA ASP A 127 14.85 -2.20 -13.87
C ASP A 127 14.99 -0.92 -13.02
N ILE A 128 14.44 0.19 -13.52
CA ILE A 128 14.47 1.47 -12.82
C ILE A 128 13.70 1.44 -11.50
N LEU A 129 12.59 0.69 -11.45
CA LEU A 129 11.79 0.54 -10.23
C LEU A 129 12.58 -0.25 -9.18
N ARG A 130 13.20 -1.38 -9.58
CA ARG A 130 14.09 -2.15 -8.70
C ARG A 130 15.22 -1.27 -8.16
N THR A 131 15.84 -0.47 -9.03
CA THR A 131 16.97 0.41 -8.65
C THR A 131 16.52 1.48 -7.65
N ALA A 132 15.33 2.05 -7.82
CA ALA A 132 14.77 3.01 -6.88
C ALA A 132 14.46 2.35 -5.51
N PHE A 133 13.88 1.15 -5.50
CA PHE A 133 13.63 0.38 -4.28
C PHE A 133 14.93 0.06 -3.52
N ALA A 134 15.95 -0.42 -4.24
CA ALA A 134 17.26 -0.72 -3.66
C ALA A 134 17.89 0.52 -2.99
N ARG A 135 17.81 1.69 -3.65
CA ARG A 135 18.33 2.94 -3.09
C ARG A 135 17.61 3.36 -1.81
N VAL A 136 16.28 3.26 -1.78
CA VAL A 136 15.49 3.60 -0.60
C VAL A 136 15.77 2.64 0.56
N LEU A 137 15.97 1.34 0.30
CA LEU A 137 16.38 0.36 1.31
C LEU A 137 17.81 0.62 1.84
N ALA A 138 18.72 1.02 0.97
CA ALA A 138 20.11 1.27 1.34
C ALA A 138 20.30 2.56 2.18
N ASP A 139 19.34 3.49 2.14
CA ASP A 139 19.41 4.76 2.86
C ASP A 139 19.03 4.61 4.34
N ARG A 140 19.96 4.06 5.12
CA ARG A 140 19.82 3.75 6.55
C ARG A 140 19.69 4.98 7.45
N ALA A 141 19.98 6.17 6.95
CA ALA A 141 19.84 7.42 7.71
C ALA A 141 18.37 7.89 7.78
N ARG A 142 17.49 7.32 6.95
CA ARG A 142 16.08 7.70 6.90
C ARG A 142 15.25 7.10 8.01
N ASP A 143 14.15 7.78 8.28
CA ASP A 143 13.09 7.27 9.14
C ASP A 143 12.55 5.93 8.58
N PRO A 144 12.63 4.82 9.36
CA PRO A 144 12.06 3.53 8.96
C PRO A 144 10.56 3.60 8.62
N ALA A 145 9.80 4.52 9.23
CA ALA A 145 8.39 4.72 8.89
C ALA A 145 8.22 5.20 7.45
N PHE A 146 9.04 6.15 7.02
CA PHE A 146 9.08 6.64 5.64
C PHE A 146 9.50 5.54 4.67
N VAL A 147 10.59 4.81 4.98
CA VAL A 147 11.07 3.70 4.13
C VAL A 147 9.96 2.66 3.92
N ALA A 148 9.26 2.29 4.99
CA ALA A 148 8.18 1.32 4.88
C ALA A 148 6.98 1.85 4.06
N GLU A 149 6.64 3.13 4.19
CA GLU A 149 5.57 3.75 3.40
C GLU A 149 5.97 3.86 1.91
N ALA A 150 7.19 4.33 1.61
CA ALA A 150 7.72 4.48 0.25
C ALA A 150 7.82 3.16 -0.52
N LEU A 151 8.08 2.05 0.17
CA LEU A 151 8.26 0.72 -0.44
C LEU A 151 7.00 -0.16 -0.39
N SER A 152 5.90 0.35 0.16
CA SER A 152 4.61 -0.33 0.12
C SER A 152 4.01 -0.18 -1.29
N LEU A 153 3.68 -1.30 -1.95
CA LEU A 153 3.03 -1.25 -3.25
C LEU A 153 1.60 -0.69 -3.14
N PRO A 154 1.12 0.05 -4.15
CA PRO A 154 -0.27 0.48 -4.26
C PRO A 154 -1.26 -0.66 -3.99
N GLY A 155 -2.34 -0.35 -3.27
CA GLY A 155 -3.42 -1.29 -3.00
C GLY A 155 -4.24 -1.58 -4.25
N GLU A 156 -4.86 -2.76 -4.31
CA GLU A 156 -5.64 -3.18 -5.49
C GLU A 156 -6.86 -2.28 -5.75
N ALA A 157 -7.51 -1.77 -4.70
CA ALA A 157 -8.61 -0.81 -4.82
C ALA A 157 -8.18 0.50 -5.50
N LEU A 158 -6.98 1.01 -5.19
CA LEU A 158 -6.46 2.23 -5.82
C LEU A 158 -6.21 2.00 -7.32
N LEU A 159 -5.71 0.82 -7.70
CA LEU A 159 -5.51 0.47 -9.10
C LEU A 159 -6.84 0.32 -9.83
N ALA A 160 -7.85 -0.27 -9.18
CA ALA A 160 -9.19 -0.41 -9.72
C ALA A 160 -9.82 0.96 -10.04
N GLU A 161 -9.62 1.99 -9.20
CA GLU A 161 -10.11 3.35 -9.46
C GLU A 161 -9.52 4.00 -10.72
N ARG A 162 -8.44 3.45 -11.28
CA ARG A 162 -7.80 3.94 -12.51
C ARG A 162 -8.32 3.26 -13.78
N MET A 163 -9.17 2.25 -13.63
CA MET A 163 -9.70 1.48 -14.75
C MET A 163 -11.16 1.83 -15.00
N GLU A 164 -11.53 2.00 -16.27
CA GLU A 164 -12.95 2.15 -16.65
C GLU A 164 -13.72 0.85 -16.42
N VAL A 165 -13.11 -0.28 -16.78
CA VAL A 165 -13.59 -1.62 -16.48
C VAL A 165 -12.53 -2.32 -15.64
N VAL A 166 -12.87 -2.63 -14.39
CA VAL A 166 -11.93 -3.20 -13.43
C VAL A 166 -11.63 -4.66 -13.78
N ASP A 167 -10.35 -4.96 -14.00
CA ASP A 167 -9.84 -6.34 -14.13
C ASP A 167 -9.24 -6.78 -12.80
N VAL A 168 -10.08 -7.36 -11.94
CA VAL A 168 -9.70 -7.76 -10.59
C VAL A 168 -8.59 -8.81 -10.59
N ASP A 169 -8.73 -9.84 -11.42
CA ASP A 169 -7.76 -10.93 -11.49
C ASP A 169 -6.44 -10.43 -12.09
N GLY A 170 -6.49 -9.58 -13.12
CA GLY A 170 -5.32 -8.98 -13.72
C GLY A 170 -4.55 -8.10 -12.75
N ILE A 171 -5.24 -7.21 -12.01
CA ILE A 171 -4.64 -6.38 -10.96
C ILE A 171 -3.91 -7.25 -9.94
N HIS A 172 -4.60 -8.27 -9.40
CA HIS A 172 -4.02 -9.14 -8.38
C HIS A 172 -2.79 -9.87 -8.91
N GLN A 173 -2.89 -10.52 -10.07
CA GLN A 173 -1.79 -11.27 -10.68
C GLN A 173 -0.54 -10.41 -10.90
N VAL A 174 -0.71 -9.23 -11.51
CA VAL A 174 0.43 -8.34 -11.81
C VAL A 174 1.04 -7.77 -10.54
N ARG A 175 0.21 -7.41 -9.54
CA ARG A 175 0.69 -6.92 -8.25
C ARG A 175 1.51 -7.97 -7.50
N GLN A 176 1.03 -9.22 -7.44
CA GLN A 176 1.77 -10.32 -6.82
C GLN A 176 3.07 -10.63 -7.59
N ALA A 177 3.02 -10.60 -8.93
CA ALA A 177 4.21 -10.79 -9.77
C ALA A 177 5.26 -9.70 -9.51
N LEU A 178 4.87 -8.43 -9.39
CA LEU A 178 5.78 -7.33 -9.08
C LEU A 178 6.36 -7.47 -7.67
N LYS A 179 5.52 -7.77 -6.68
CA LYS A 179 5.96 -7.97 -5.29
C LYS A 179 7.00 -9.08 -5.21
N ARG A 180 6.75 -10.23 -5.86
CA ARG A 180 7.69 -11.35 -5.96
C ARG A 180 8.97 -10.99 -6.70
N HIS A 181 8.87 -10.24 -7.80
CA HIS A 181 10.04 -9.78 -8.54
C HIS A 181 10.97 -8.92 -7.67
N LEU A 182 10.41 -7.96 -6.93
CA LEU A 182 11.17 -7.09 -6.01
C LEU A 182 11.70 -7.87 -4.79
N ALA A 183 10.91 -8.82 -4.26
CA ALA A 183 11.35 -9.70 -3.18
C ALA A 183 12.59 -10.52 -3.56
N LEU A 184 12.57 -11.15 -4.73
CA LEU A 184 13.69 -11.96 -5.23
C LEU A 184 14.91 -11.10 -5.58
N ALA A 185 14.68 -9.96 -6.23
CA ALA A 185 15.77 -9.10 -6.70
C ALA A 185 16.53 -8.41 -5.56
N LEU A 186 15.85 -8.16 -4.42
CA LEU A 186 16.37 -7.41 -3.28
C LEU A 186 16.37 -8.26 -2.00
N GLU A 187 16.41 -9.59 -2.12
CA GLU A 187 16.25 -10.51 -0.99
C GLU A 187 17.25 -10.23 0.15
N ALA A 188 18.52 -9.96 -0.20
CA ALA A 188 19.55 -9.63 0.77
C ALA A 188 19.28 -8.31 1.48
N ASP A 189 18.79 -7.30 0.77
CA ASP A 189 18.46 -5.98 1.33
C ASP A 189 17.26 -6.07 2.27
N TRP A 190 16.22 -6.82 1.88
CA TRP A 190 15.07 -7.09 2.73
C TRP A 190 15.46 -7.87 4.00
N LEU A 191 16.36 -8.83 3.87
CA LEU A 191 16.85 -9.59 5.02
C LEU A 191 17.61 -8.69 5.99
N ALA A 192 18.51 -7.84 5.50
CA ALA A 192 19.23 -6.87 6.32
C ALA A 192 18.27 -5.89 7.02
N ALA A 193 17.30 -5.34 6.29
CA ALA A 193 16.28 -4.46 6.85
C ALA A 193 15.43 -5.16 7.92
N TRP A 194 15.07 -6.43 7.71
CA TRP A 194 14.36 -7.23 8.72
C TRP A 194 15.22 -7.40 9.98
N GLU A 195 16.46 -7.87 9.86
CA GLU A 195 17.36 -8.13 11.00
C GLU A 195 17.61 -6.88 11.85
N GLU A 196 17.88 -5.75 11.21
CA GLU A 196 18.18 -4.48 11.88
C GLU A 196 16.99 -3.89 12.65
N ASN A 197 15.76 -4.25 12.26
CA ASN A 197 14.55 -3.72 12.86
C ASN A 197 13.89 -4.67 13.89
N ARG A 198 14.49 -5.84 14.17
CA ARG A 198 13.96 -6.80 15.17
C ARG A 198 14.09 -6.32 16.61
N ASP A 199 15.16 -5.59 16.93
CA ASP A 199 15.47 -5.21 18.31
C ASP A 199 14.76 -3.90 18.73
N THR A 200 13.43 -3.92 18.69
CA THR A 200 12.59 -2.87 19.27
C THR A 200 12.02 -3.32 20.60
N ARG A 201 12.05 -2.43 21.60
CA ARG A 201 11.37 -2.66 22.87
C ARG A 201 9.87 -2.84 22.66
N PRO A 202 9.23 -3.88 23.24
CA PRO A 202 7.84 -4.21 22.95
C PRO A 202 6.83 -3.14 23.39
N ASP A 203 7.15 -2.47 24.50
CA ASP A 203 6.35 -1.47 25.20
C ASP A 203 6.57 -0.04 24.68
N ASP A 204 7.56 0.16 23.81
CA ASP A 204 7.91 1.47 23.28
C ASP A 204 6.91 1.88 22.19
N LEU A 205 6.09 2.90 22.46
CA LEU A 205 5.07 3.42 21.55
C LEU A 205 5.52 4.71 20.83
N GLU A 206 6.79 5.09 20.95
CA GLU A 206 7.31 6.28 20.27
C GLU A 206 7.40 6.07 18.76
N ALA A 207 7.31 7.18 18.01
CA ALA A 207 7.27 7.16 16.54
C ALA A 207 8.44 6.37 15.91
N PRO A 208 9.71 6.48 16.36
CA PRO A 208 10.80 5.68 15.82
C PRO A 208 10.59 4.16 16.01
N ALA A 209 10.10 3.72 17.18
CA ALA A 209 9.85 2.31 17.44
C ALA A 209 8.69 1.78 16.58
N LEU A 210 7.65 2.59 16.36
CA LEU A 210 6.56 2.26 15.44
C LEU A 210 7.05 2.15 13.99
N GLY A 211 7.90 3.07 13.54
CA GLY A 211 8.52 3.03 12.22
C GLY A 211 9.34 1.77 12.00
N ARG A 212 10.19 1.40 12.97
CA ARG A 212 11.01 0.18 12.91
C ARG A 212 10.14 -1.08 12.82
N ARG A 213 9.09 -1.20 13.65
CA ARG A 213 8.14 -2.32 13.56
C ARG A 213 7.40 -2.36 12.22
N ARG A 214 7.12 -1.21 11.62
CA ARG A 214 6.50 -1.13 10.29
C ARG A 214 7.45 -1.68 9.22
N LEU A 215 8.71 -1.25 9.22
CA LEU A 215 9.72 -1.74 8.27
C LEU A 215 10.07 -3.21 8.49
N LEU A 216 10.13 -3.66 9.76
CA LEU A 216 10.29 -5.08 10.11
C LEU A 216 9.21 -5.94 9.44
N ASN A 217 7.95 -5.56 9.62
CA ASN A 217 6.81 -6.29 9.08
C ASN A 217 6.75 -6.24 7.56
N LEU A 218 7.06 -5.08 6.94
CA LEU A 218 7.11 -4.97 5.49
C LEU A 218 8.23 -5.84 4.89
N SER A 219 9.40 -5.84 5.51
CA SER A 219 10.53 -6.66 5.07
C SER A 219 10.18 -8.14 5.13
N LEU A 220 9.53 -8.58 6.21
CA LEU A 220 9.04 -9.95 6.32
C LEU A 220 7.99 -10.28 5.24
N ASP A 221 7.08 -9.33 4.96
CA ASP A 221 6.06 -9.45 3.93
C ASP A 221 6.64 -9.58 2.50
N TYR A 222 7.80 -9.00 2.21
CA TYR A 222 8.53 -9.27 0.97
C TYR A 222 9.31 -10.59 1.02
N LEU A 223 10.01 -10.89 2.11
CA LEU A 223 10.83 -12.10 2.23
C LEU A 223 10.01 -13.38 2.01
N VAL A 224 8.78 -13.45 2.52
CA VAL A 224 7.92 -14.63 2.32
C VAL A 224 7.55 -14.83 0.83
N GLU A 225 7.44 -13.76 0.04
CA GLU A 225 7.05 -13.82 -1.38
C GLU A 225 8.09 -14.46 -2.29
N THR A 226 9.35 -14.60 -1.84
CA THR A 226 10.34 -15.36 -2.60
C THR A 226 9.92 -16.84 -2.73
N GLY A 227 9.02 -17.30 -1.85
CA GLY A 227 8.57 -18.69 -1.78
C GLY A 227 9.52 -19.61 -1.01
N ALA A 228 10.64 -19.09 -0.49
CA ALA A 228 11.60 -19.87 0.27
C ALA A 228 11.04 -20.30 1.63
N GLU A 229 11.17 -21.60 1.94
CA GLU A 229 10.77 -22.17 3.23
C GLU A 229 11.44 -21.46 4.41
N ALA A 230 12.70 -21.06 4.25
CA ALA A 230 13.44 -20.35 5.29
C ALA A 230 12.74 -19.06 5.75
N HIS A 231 12.09 -18.32 4.84
CA HIS A 231 11.40 -17.08 5.19
C HIS A 231 10.02 -17.32 5.79
N ARG A 232 9.31 -18.40 5.40
CA ARG A 232 8.12 -18.85 6.14
C ARG A 232 8.46 -19.23 7.59
N GLN A 233 9.57 -19.93 7.78
CA GLN A 233 10.06 -20.29 9.10
C GLN A 233 10.47 -19.05 9.91
N ARG A 234 11.07 -18.03 9.29
CA ARG A 234 11.29 -16.72 9.93
C ARG A 234 9.99 -16.05 10.37
N ALA A 235 8.95 -16.08 9.53
CA ALA A 235 7.66 -15.51 9.88
C ALA A 235 7.01 -16.27 11.05
N LEU A 236 7.06 -17.60 11.04
CA LEU A 236 6.59 -18.41 12.16
C LEU A 236 7.37 -18.15 13.45
N ALA A 237 8.70 -18.00 13.35
CA ALA A 237 9.54 -17.65 14.50
C ALA A 237 9.17 -16.27 15.04
N GLN A 238 9.01 -15.25 14.18
CA GLN A 238 8.56 -13.93 14.59
C GLN A 238 7.18 -13.98 15.26
N TYR A 239 6.24 -14.79 14.76
CA TYR A 239 4.94 -14.99 15.41
C TYR A 239 5.08 -15.54 16.83
N ARG A 240 5.87 -16.61 17.02
CA ARG A 240 6.07 -17.26 18.32
C ARG A 240 6.84 -16.39 19.33
N GLU A 241 7.80 -15.60 18.82
CA GLU A 241 8.63 -14.71 19.62
C GLU A 241 8.02 -13.32 19.80
N ALA A 242 6.91 -13.01 19.12
CA ALA A 242 6.30 -11.69 19.11
C ALA A 242 5.96 -11.22 20.53
N ARG A 243 6.42 -10.01 20.87
CA ARG A 243 6.23 -9.44 22.21
C ARG A 243 5.09 -8.43 22.27
N ASN A 244 4.47 -8.13 21.13
CA ASN A 244 3.31 -7.25 21.00
C ASN A 244 2.43 -7.68 19.81
N MET A 245 1.19 -7.17 19.79
CA MET A 245 0.22 -7.52 18.75
C MET A 245 0.62 -7.01 17.35
N THR A 246 1.45 -5.96 17.24
CA THR A 246 1.89 -5.43 15.94
C THR A 246 2.84 -6.39 15.23
N GLU A 247 3.80 -6.97 15.94
CA GLU A 247 4.72 -7.99 15.43
C GLU A 247 3.99 -9.29 15.12
N CYS A 248 3.11 -9.73 16.04
CA CYS A 248 2.30 -10.93 15.88
C CYS A 248 1.44 -10.86 14.60
N MET A 249 0.70 -9.76 14.44
CA MET A 249 -0.14 -9.55 13.26
C MET A 249 0.66 -9.34 11.98
N GLY A 250 1.87 -8.78 12.07
CA GLY A 250 2.78 -8.67 10.92
C GLY A 250 3.20 -10.04 10.41
N ALA A 251 3.63 -10.92 11.31
CA ALA A 251 4.00 -12.29 10.99
C ALA A 251 2.82 -13.11 10.42
N LEU A 252 1.64 -13.00 11.04
CA LEU A 252 0.44 -13.69 10.56
C LEU A 252 0.01 -13.19 9.17
N ARG A 253 0.10 -11.88 8.90
CA ARG A 253 -0.17 -11.34 7.55
C ARG A 253 0.81 -11.88 6.51
N ALA A 254 2.10 -11.90 6.82
CA ALA A 254 3.12 -12.44 5.91
C ALA A 254 2.87 -13.94 5.63
N LEU A 255 2.55 -14.73 6.65
CA LEU A 255 2.18 -16.15 6.48
C LEU A 255 0.88 -16.35 5.68
N ASN A 256 0.00 -15.34 5.63
CA ASN A 256 -1.27 -15.43 4.92
C ASN A 256 -1.15 -15.20 3.41
N ALA A 257 0.05 -14.93 2.89
CA ALA A 257 0.31 -14.73 1.46
C ALA A 257 0.02 -15.97 0.61
N PHE A 258 0.28 -17.17 1.13
CA PHE A 258 0.06 -18.45 0.43
C PHE A 258 -0.28 -19.58 1.41
N PRO A 259 -0.92 -20.67 0.95
CA PRO A 259 -1.14 -21.84 1.79
C PRO A 259 0.19 -22.48 2.23
N SER A 260 0.37 -22.67 3.53
CA SER A 260 1.51 -23.42 4.08
C SER A 260 1.18 -24.08 5.42
N LYS A 261 2.06 -24.98 5.86
CA LYS A 261 1.96 -25.60 7.19
C LYS A 261 2.13 -24.54 8.29
N GLU A 262 3.06 -23.61 8.13
CA GLU A 262 3.34 -22.53 9.09
C GLU A 262 2.15 -21.61 9.25
N ARG A 263 1.49 -21.26 8.15
CA ARG A 263 0.25 -20.47 8.17
C ARG A 263 -0.83 -21.18 8.98
N SER A 264 -1.06 -22.46 8.69
CA SER A 264 -2.11 -23.25 9.33
C SER A 264 -1.85 -23.39 10.83
N GLU A 265 -0.60 -23.67 11.19
CA GLU A 265 -0.15 -23.77 12.58
C GLU A 265 -0.34 -22.45 13.33
N ALA A 266 0.15 -21.33 12.78
CA ALA A 266 0.09 -20.03 13.44
C ALA A 266 -1.36 -19.52 13.59
N LEU A 267 -2.22 -19.73 12.58
CA LEU A 267 -3.62 -19.32 12.65
C LEU A 267 -4.42 -20.16 13.65
N GLU A 268 -4.17 -21.48 13.74
CA GLU A 268 -4.84 -22.33 14.73
C GLU A 268 -4.40 -21.94 16.15
N ASP A 269 -3.09 -21.81 16.38
CA ASP A 269 -2.55 -21.40 17.66
C ASP A 269 -3.09 -20.03 18.11
N PHE A 270 -3.15 -19.05 17.20
CA PHE A 270 -3.70 -17.73 17.49
C PHE A 270 -5.20 -17.80 17.83
N GLY A 271 -5.96 -18.57 17.06
CA GLY A 271 -7.39 -18.76 17.29
C GLY A 271 -7.69 -19.40 18.64
N GLN A 272 -6.91 -20.43 19.03
CA GLN A 272 -7.07 -21.11 20.32
C GLN A 272 -6.64 -20.24 21.50
N THR A 273 -5.52 -19.52 21.35
CA THR A 273 -4.97 -18.65 22.40
C THR A 273 -5.92 -17.50 22.72
N TRP A 274 -6.54 -16.90 21.69
CA TRP A 274 -7.34 -15.68 21.83
C TRP A 274 -8.85 -15.89 21.74
N LYS A 275 -9.35 -17.13 21.74
CA LYS A 275 -10.77 -17.46 21.59
C LYS A 275 -11.70 -16.68 22.53
N ASP A 276 -11.24 -16.41 23.75
CA ASP A 276 -12.02 -15.72 24.78
C ASP A 276 -11.86 -14.19 24.76
N ASP A 277 -11.03 -13.64 23.87
CA ASP A 277 -10.92 -12.21 23.59
C ASP A 277 -11.64 -11.88 22.28
N PRO A 278 -12.84 -11.26 22.34
CA PRO A 278 -13.58 -10.93 21.15
C PRO A 278 -12.78 -10.05 20.19
N LEU A 279 -12.16 -8.96 20.65
CA LEU A 279 -11.51 -7.99 19.76
C LEU A 279 -10.29 -8.59 19.04
N VAL A 280 -9.56 -9.49 19.70
CA VAL A 280 -8.47 -10.20 19.05
C VAL A 280 -9.00 -11.23 18.05
N MET A 281 -10.11 -11.91 18.37
CA MET A 281 -10.78 -12.80 17.40
C MET A 281 -11.29 -12.08 16.15
N ASP A 282 -11.61 -10.77 16.19
CA ASP A 282 -11.91 -10.00 14.96
C ASP A 282 -10.71 -10.01 14.00
N LYS A 283 -9.48 -9.92 14.52
CA LYS A 283 -8.27 -9.96 13.72
C LYS A 283 -8.08 -11.34 13.08
N TRP A 284 -8.40 -12.40 13.82
CA TRP A 284 -8.35 -13.78 13.33
C TRP A 284 -9.37 -14.05 12.21
N PHE A 285 -10.61 -13.57 12.36
CA PHE A 285 -11.61 -13.64 11.28
C PHE A 285 -11.16 -12.84 10.05
N THR A 286 -10.67 -11.61 10.26
CA THR A 286 -10.16 -10.75 9.18
C THR A 286 -9.04 -11.44 8.40
N LEU A 287 -8.03 -12.00 9.07
CA LEU A 287 -6.91 -12.68 8.41
C LEU A 287 -7.38 -13.79 7.48
N GLN A 288 -8.38 -14.56 7.90
CA GLN A 288 -8.89 -15.66 7.08
C GLN A 288 -9.75 -15.17 5.93
N ALA A 289 -10.53 -14.11 6.13
CA ALA A 289 -11.38 -13.51 5.12
C ALA A 289 -10.59 -12.84 3.98
N ILE A 290 -9.42 -12.29 4.27
CA ILE A 290 -8.57 -11.58 3.30
C ILE A 290 -7.54 -12.47 2.60
N ALA A 291 -7.52 -13.78 2.88
CA ALA A 291 -6.59 -14.69 2.23
C ALA A 291 -6.89 -14.77 0.72
N PRO A 292 -5.92 -14.56 -0.17
CA PRO A 292 -6.15 -14.49 -1.62
C PRO A 292 -6.23 -15.89 -2.27
N PHE A 293 -6.98 -16.82 -1.66
CA PHE A 293 -7.06 -18.21 -2.11
C PHE A 293 -8.40 -18.50 -2.79
N PRO A 294 -8.45 -19.38 -3.80
CA PRO A 294 -9.69 -19.78 -4.45
C PRO A 294 -10.77 -20.30 -3.49
N GLU A 295 -10.35 -20.96 -2.42
CA GLU A 295 -11.20 -21.57 -1.39
C GLU A 295 -11.60 -20.62 -0.26
N THR A 296 -11.17 -19.34 -0.29
CA THR A 296 -11.42 -18.42 0.82
C THR A 296 -12.91 -18.17 1.06
N LEU A 297 -13.74 -18.17 0.01
CA LEU A 297 -15.19 -18.06 0.18
C LEU A 297 -15.75 -19.24 1.00
N ASP A 298 -15.33 -20.47 0.71
CA ASP A 298 -15.76 -21.65 1.46
C ASP A 298 -15.31 -21.57 2.93
N ARG A 299 -14.10 -21.03 3.16
CA ARG A 299 -13.62 -20.75 4.52
C ARG A 299 -14.48 -19.71 5.23
N VAL A 300 -14.86 -18.62 4.55
CA VAL A 300 -15.75 -17.59 5.10
C VAL A 300 -17.10 -18.18 5.48
N LEU A 301 -17.72 -18.95 4.59
CA LEU A 301 -18.99 -19.64 4.85
C LEU A 301 -18.90 -20.59 6.05
N SER A 302 -17.80 -21.34 6.17
CA SER A 302 -17.55 -22.19 7.34
C SER A 302 -17.40 -21.37 8.62
N LEU A 303 -16.70 -20.23 8.57
CA LEU A 303 -16.48 -19.36 9.72
C LEU A 303 -17.76 -18.64 10.19
N MET A 304 -18.77 -18.48 9.34
CA MET A 304 -20.08 -17.99 9.75
C MET A 304 -20.80 -18.96 10.71
N GLN A 305 -20.40 -20.24 10.74
CA GLN A 305 -20.90 -21.24 11.68
C GLN A 305 -19.98 -21.42 12.91
N HIS A 306 -18.91 -20.62 13.01
CA HIS A 306 -17.96 -20.73 14.10
C HIS A 306 -18.60 -20.29 15.44
N PRO A 307 -18.31 -20.98 16.58
CA PRO A 307 -18.91 -20.65 17.87
C PRO A 307 -18.67 -19.20 18.34
N HIS A 308 -17.56 -18.60 17.90
CA HIS A 308 -17.20 -17.21 18.20
C HIS A 308 -17.68 -16.20 17.14
N PHE A 309 -18.45 -16.64 16.15
CA PHE A 309 -19.11 -15.77 15.18
C PHE A 309 -20.59 -15.61 15.53
N SER A 310 -21.10 -14.39 15.40
CA SER A 310 -22.52 -14.10 15.50
C SER A 310 -22.86 -12.95 14.58
N ILE A 311 -23.83 -13.15 13.69
CA ILE A 311 -24.31 -12.13 12.77
C ILE A 311 -24.96 -10.94 13.48
N ARG A 312 -25.41 -11.13 14.73
CA ARG A 312 -25.95 -10.05 15.57
C ARG A 312 -24.89 -9.12 16.14
N ASN A 313 -23.61 -9.46 16.02
CA ASN A 313 -22.50 -8.63 16.46
C ASN A 313 -21.91 -7.87 15.25
N PRO A 314 -22.09 -6.54 15.15
CA PRO A 314 -21.58 -5.76 14.02
C PRO A 314 -20.06 -5.84 13.85
N ASN A 315 -19.29 -6.07 14.92
CA ASN A 315 -17.84 -6.24 14.81
C ASN A 315 -17.50 -7.55 14.09
N ARG A 316 -18.16 -8.66 14.46
CA ARG A 316 -17.98 -9.97 13.79
C ARG A 316 -18.35 -9.91 12.31
N VAL A 317 -19.48 -9.28 12.00
CA VAL A 317 -19.92 -9.11 10.60
C VAL A 317 -18.88 -8.32 9.82
N ARG A 318 -18.39 -7.20 10.35
CA ARG A 318 -17.34 -6.40 9.69
C ARG A 318 -16.03 -7.16 9.55
N ALA A 319 -15.61 -7.89 10.58
CA ALA A 319 -14.34 -8.62 10.61
C ALA A 319 -14.32 -9.84 9.69
N LEU A 320 -15.46 -10.50 9.43
CA LEU A 320 -15.52 -11.64 8.53
C LEU A 320 -16.05 -11.24 7.14
N ILE A 321 -17.30 -10.78 7.07
CA ILE A 321 -17.99 -10.49 5.80
C ILE A 321 -17.49 -9.18 5.20
N GLY A 322 -17.41 -8.13 6.02
CA GLY A 322 -16.90 -6.82 5.57
C GLY A 322 -15.47 -6.92 5.03
N ALA A 323 -14.60 -7.62 5.76
CA ALA A 323 -13.22 -7.87 5.35
C ALA A 323 -13.12 -8.66 4.03
N PHE A 324 -13.94 -9.71 3.85
CA PHE A 324 -13.97 -10.47 2.60
C PHE A 324 -14.38 -9.57 1.41
N VAL A 325 -15.44 -8.77 1.58
CA VAL A 325 -15.97 -7.90 0.51
C VAL A 325 -15.00 -6.76 0.16
N GLN A 326 -14.40 -6.12 1.15
CA GLN A 326 -13.59 -4.90 0.95
C GLN A 326 -12.12 -5.19 0.67
N SER A 327 -11.59 -6.29 1.20
CA SER A 327 -10.15 -6.56 1.23
C SER A 327 -9.77 -7.89 0.58
N ASN A 328 -10.71 -8.58 -0.07
CA ASN A 328 -10.45 -9.77 -0.88
C ASN A 328 -11.16 -9.66 -2.24
N PRO A 329 -10.75 -8.73 -3.11
CA PRO A 329 -11.44 -8.49 -4.37
C PRO A 329 -11.46 -9.74 -5.26
N VAL A 330 -10.39 -10.53 -5.32
CA VAL A 330 -10.36 -11.80 -6.09
C VAL A 330 -11.36 -12.83 -5.58
N GLY A 331 -11.55 -12.92 -4.26
CA GLY A 331 -12.56 -13.79 -3.66
C GLY A 331 -13.98 -13.26 -3.84
N PHE A 332 -14.18 -11.96 -3.70
CA PHE A 332 -15.49 -11.33 -3.77
C PHE A 332 -16.04 -11.21 -5.20
N HIS A 333 -15.20 -10.81 -6.15
CA HIS A 333 -15.54 -10.64 -7.57
C HIS A 333 -15.35 -11.91 -8.40
N ARG A 334 -15.39 -13.08 -7.75
CA ARG A 334 -15.24 -14.38 -8.40
C ARG A 334 -16.23 -14.53 -9.55
N SER A 335 -15.78 -15.12 -10.65
CA SER A 335 -16.53 -15.17 -11.92
C SER A 335 -17.87 -15.92 -11.87
N ASP A 336 -18.07 -16.78 -10.88
CA ASP A 336 -19.34 -17.48 -10.64
C ASP A 336 -20.37 -16.66 -9.84
N GLY A 337 -19.99 -15.47 -9.38
CA GLY A 337 -20.85 -14.52 -8.68
C GLY A 337 -21.23 -14.94 -7.26
N LEU A 338 -20.60 -15.97 -6.70
CA LEU A 338 -20.96 -16.46 -5.35
C LEU A 338 -20.58 -15.47 -4.24
N GLY A 339 -19.55 -14.65 -4.43
CA GLY A 339 -19.22 -13.57 -3.50
C GLY A 339 -20.33 -12.52 -3.38
N TYR A 340 -20.97 -12.16 -4.50
CA TYR A 340 -22.13 -11.26 -4.50
C TYR A 340 -23.36 -11.89 -3.86
N ARG A 341 -23.58 -13.19 -4.10
CA ARG A 341 -24.68 -13.92 -3.45
C ARG A 341 -24.53 -13.91 -1.93
N LEU A 342 -23.34 -14.21 -1.42
CA LEU A 342 -23.04 -14.12 0.01
C LEU A 342 -23.41 -12.74 0.57
N LEU A 343 -22.94 -11.66 -0.05
CA LEU A 343 -23.24 -10.32 0.43
C LEU A 343 -24.75 -10.01 0.36
N GLY A 344 -25.43 -10.41 -0.71
CA GLY A 344 -26.88 -10.22 -0.85
C GLY A 344 -27.67 -10.92 0.27
N ASP A 345 -27.33 -12.18 0.56
CA ASP A 345 -27.98 -12.96 1.62
C ASP A 345 -27.74 -12.34 3.00
N VAL A 346 -26.51 -11.91 3.28
CA VAL A 346 -26.15 -11.24 4.55
C VAL A 346 -26.85 -9.89 4.69
N VAL A 347 -26.93 -9.08 3.63
CA VAL A 347 -27.63 -7.78 3.67
C VAL A 347 -29.12 -7.97 3.93
N LEU A 348 -29.77 -8.96 3.29
CA LEU A 348 -31.18 -9.26 3.53
C LEU A 348 -31.46 -9.72 4.96
N GLU A 349 -30.53 -10.41 5.59
CA GLU A 349 -30.62 -10.77 7.01
C GLU A 349 -30.40 -9.56 7.92
N LEU A 350 -29.38 -8.75 7.65
CA LEU A 350 -29.02 -7.59 8.44
C LEU A 350 -30.07 -6.47 8.36
N ASP A 351 -30.68 -6.22 7.21
CA ASP A 351 -31.75 -5.22 7.05
C ASP A 351 -32.90 -5.45 8.04
N ARG A 352 -33.19 -6.71 8.38
CA ARG A 352 -34.23 -7.07 9.36
C ARG A 352 -33.80 -6.90 10.81
N LEU A 353 -32.50 -6.91 11.09
CA LEU A 353 -31.92 -6.92 12.44
C LEU A 353 -31.35 -5.55 12.84
N ASN A 354 -30.69 -4.87 11.92
CA ASN A 354 -29.96 -3.63 12.08
C ASN A 354 -29.76 -2.94 10.71
N PRO A 355 -30.77 -2.19 10.22
CA PRO A 355 -30.74 -1.50 8.92
C PRO A 355 -29.57 -0.53 8.73
#